data_AF-A0A090Q6L5-F1
#
_entry.id   AF-A0A090Q6L5-F1
#
_cell.length_a   1.000
_cell.length_b   1.000
_cell.length_c   1.000
_cell.angle_alpha   90.00
_cell.angle_beta   90.00
_cell.angle_gamma   90.00
#
_symmetry.space_group_name_H-M   'P 1'
#
loop_
_entity.id
_entity.type
_entity.pdbx_description
1 polymer ?
#
loop_
_entity_poly.entity_id
_entity_poly.type
_entity_poly.pdbx_seq_one_letter_code
_entity_poly.pdbx_strand_id
1 'polypeptide(L)'
;MVFTIVPLIELIMPSLTSNLDAESKESKLKNKLFDILLWLNVPIIFSVLIYGLYMYSISNFETYEVMGLIFTLGIVAGSNGINVAHELGHRQESWERFLGKILLLPSLYMHFYIEHNYGHHVNAATPEDPASARYNESLYAFWWRSVINQYKNSWSIQNRLLKVNDQSFYSIKNDMLWYTVIQLSYLIIIGLSFSWMTSIIALCIAVVGFSLLEIINYLEHYGLRRVQKKSGRYEVVREIHSWNSNHALGRILLYELTRHSDHHYRANKKYQLLDYHENSPQLPYGYPTMMVIATIPPLWFSIVNKHVPQEMIELSENKNRHL
;
A
#
# COMPACT_ATOMS: atom_id res chain seq x y z
N MET A 1 -2.12 20.26 -1.94
CA MET A 1 -1.15 20.24 -3.05
C MET A 1 -1.15 18.90 -3.77
N VAL A 2 -0.90 17.77 -3.11
CA VAL A 2 -0.90 16.44 -3.77
C VAL A 2 -2.23 16.14 -4.49
N PHE A 3 -3.38 16.40 -3.87
CA PHE A 3 -4.69 16.14 -4.48
C PHE A 3 -5.23 17.28 -5.37
N THR A 4 -4.44 18.33 -5.62
CA THR A 4 -4.88 19.48 -6.44
C THR A 4 -3.89 19.78 -7.55
N ILE A 5 -2.64 20.11 -7.20
CA ILE A 5 -1.60 20.49 -8.15
C ILE A 5 -1.14 19.28 -8.98
N VAL A 6 -0.94 18.12 -8.37
CA VAL A 6 -0.48 16.92 -9.10
C VAL A 6 -1.50 16.51 -10.17
N PRO A 7 -2.81 16.36 -9.88
CA PRO A 7 -3.83 16.15 -10.91
C PRO A 7 -3.78 17.15 -12.07
N LEU A 8 -3.65 18.45 -11.77
CA LEU A 8 -3.61 19.49 -12.80
C LEU A 8 -2.38 19.35 -13.71
N ILE A 9 -1.22 18.99 -13.16
CA ILE A 9 -0.02 18.75 -13.95
C ILE A 9 -0.14 17.43 -14.73
N GLU A 10 -0.74 16.39 -14.15
CA GLU A 10 -0.93 15.11 -14.84
C GLU A 10 -1.89 15.19 -16.03
N LEU A 11 -2.80 16.17 -16.07
CA LEU A 11 -3.66 16.43 -17.23
C LEU A 11 -2.87 16.93 -18.46
N ILE A 12 -1.72 17.58 -18.25
CA ILE A 12 -0.90 18.15 -19.33
C ILE A 12 0.35 17.31 -19.64
N MET A 13 0.72 16.37 -18.75
CA MET A 13 1.87 15.49 -18.95
C MET A 13 1.47 14.19 -19.68
N PRO A 14 2.33 13.68 -20.59
CA PRO A 14 2.05 12.43 -21.28
C PRO A 14 2.15 11.21 -20.36
N SER A 15 1.36 10.18 -20.64
CA SER A 15 1.53 8.85 -20.06
C SER A 15 2.77 8.16 -20.62
N LEU A 16 3.58 7.56 -19.76
CA LEU A 16 4.85 6.91 -20.13
C LEU A 16 4.69 5.39 -20.27
N THR A 17 4.40 4.94 -21.49
CA THR A 17 4.15 3.52 -21.84
C THR A 17 5.40 2.77 -22.32
N SER A 18 6.56 3.41 -22.38
CA SER A 18 7.80 2.75 -22.79
C SER A 18 8.46 1.96 -21.65
N ASN A 19 9.09 0.86 -22.02
CA ASN A 19 9.93 0.04 -21.13
C ASN A 19 11.40 0.34 -21.36
N LEU A 20 12.20 0.10 -20.32
CA LEU A 20 13.65 0.23 -20.40
C LEU A 20 14.21 -0.88 -21.31
N ASP A 21 15.17 -0.53 -22.16
CA ASP A 21 15.99 -1.50 -22.88
C ASP A 21 16.90 -2.30 -21.91
N ALA A 22 17.52 -3.36 -22.44
CA ALA A 22 18.32 -4.27 -21.63
C ALA A 22 19.53 -3.58 -20.97
N GLU A 23 20.21 -2.69 -21.69
CA GLU A 23 21.38 -1.96 -21.20
C GLU A 23 21.00 -1.00 -20.05
N SER A 24 19.90 -0.26 -20.24
CA SER A 24 19.34 0.64 -19.23
C SER A 24 18.89 -0.12 -17.98
N LYS A 25 18.26 -1.30 -18.15
CA LYS A 25 17.88 -2.17 -17.02
C LYS A 25 19.12 -2.60 -16.23
N GLU A 26 20.17 -3.04 -16.90
CA GLU A 26 21.41 -3.46 -16.23
C GLU A 26 22.08 -2.29 -15.49
N SER A 27 22.17 -1.13 -16.13
CA SER A 27 22.72 0.09 -15.54
C SER A 27 21.94 0.52 -14.28
N LYS A 28 20.61 0.59 -14.35
CA LYS A 28 19.76 0.97 -13.21
C LYS A 28 19.73 -0.07 -12.10
N LEU A 29 19.88 -1.36 -12.42
CA LEU A 29 19.95 -2.43 -11.43
C LEU A 29 21.20 -2.31 -10.56
N LYS A 30 22.35 -1.92 -11.15
CA LYS A 30 23.63 -1.74 -10.45
C LYS A 30 23.73 -0.40 -9.71
N ASN A 31 22.91 0.58 -10.06
CA ASN A 31 22.98 1.91 -9.48
C ASN A 31 22.40 1.93 -8.05
N LYS A 32 23.30 2.03 -7.06
CA LYS A 32 22.94 2.09 -5.63
C LYS A 32 22.16 3.35 -5.25
N LEU A 33 22.13 4.39 -6.08
CA LEU A 33 21.35 5.60 -5.80
C LEU A 33 19.88 5.27 -5.55
N PHE A 34 19.29 4.34 -6.31
CA PHE A 34 17.90 3.94 -6.12
C PHE A 34 17.64 3.31 -4.75
N ASP A 35 18.60 2.55 -4.22
CA ASP A 35 18.49 1.94 -2.90
C ASP A 35 18.74 2.99 -1.79
N ILE A 36 19.72 3.88 -1.98
CA ILE A 36 20.01 5.00 -1.06
C ILE A 36 18.78 5.89 -0.88
N LEU A 37 18.04 6.18 -1.97
CA LEU A 37 16.81 6.97 -1.90
C LEU A 37 15.75 6.30 -1.01
N LEU A 38 15.66 4.96 -0.99
CA LEU A 38 14.76 4.25 -0.09
C LEU A 38 15.26 4.36 1.36
N TRP A 39 16.55 4.13 1.61
CA TRP A 39 17.09 4.14 2.97
C TRP A 39 17.01 5.53 3.61
N LEU A 40 17.21 6.60 2.84
CA LEU A 40 17.08 7.99 3.31
C LEU A 40 15.67 8.34 3.78
N ASN A 41 14.63 7.62 3.36
CA ASN A 41 13.29 7.86 3.87
C ASN A 41 13.17 7.58 5.37
N VAL A 42 13.98 6.68 5.94
CA VAL A 42 13.94 6.40 7.38
C VAL A 42 14.24 7.66 8.20
N PRO A 43 15.41 8.31 8.07
CA PRO A 43 15.68 9.53 8.82
C PRO A 43 14.75 10.68 8.41
N ILE A 44 14.37 10.81 7.13
CA ILE A 44 13.51 11.90 6.65
C ILE A 44 12.12 11.82 7.31
N ILE A 45 11.47 10.67 7.25
CA ILE A 45 10.10 10.50 7.74
C ILE A 45 10.04 10.68 9.25
N PHE A 46 10.96 10.08 10.00
CA PHE A 46 11.00 10.29 11.45
C PHE A 46 11.32 11.75 11.81
N SER A 47 12.21 12.42 11.09
CA SER A 47 12.51 13.83 11.34
C SER A 47 11.30 14.73 11.10
N VAL A 48 10.59 14.55 9.98
CA VAL A 48 9.39 15.32 9.63
C VAL A 48 8.27 15.09 10.66
N LEU A 49 8.06 13.85 11.08
CA LEU A 49 7.04 13.51 12.08
C LEU A 49 7.38 14.05 13.45
N ILE A 50 8.62 13.85 13.93
CA ILE A 50 9.07 14.37 15.22
C ILE A 50 8.98 15.90 15.23
N TYR A 51 9.42 16.56 14.14
CA TYR A 51 9.31 18.00 14.01
C TYR A 51 7.86 18.47 14.03
N GLY A 52 6.96 17.83 13.28
CA GLY A 52 5.55 18.18 13.27
C GLY A 52 4.86 18.01 14.64
N LEU A 53 5.14 16.91 15.35
CA LEU A 53 4.62 16.67 16.70
C LEU A 53 5.23 17.66 17.72
N TYR A 54 6.51 17.99 17.58
CA TYR A 54 7.18 18.99 18.39
C TYR A 54 6.55 20.38 18.18
N MET A 55 6.35 20.80 16.93
CA MET A 55 5.70 22.07 16.61
C MET A 55 4.29 22.15 17.20
N TYR A 56 3.50 21.09 17.08
CA TYR A 56 2.19 20.99 17.75
C TYR A 56 2.30 21.14 19.26
N SER A 57 3.33 20.54 19.89
CA SER A 57 3.48 20.57 21.35
C SER A 57 3.86 21.94 21.93
N ILE A 58 4.48 22.83 21.14
CA ILE A 58 4.99 24.13 21.61
C ILE A 58 4.21 25.33 21.09
N SER A 59 3.33 25.14 20.10
CA SER A 59 2.60 26.22 19.43
C SER A 59 1.11 26.11 19.70
N ASN A 60 0.40 27.24 19.65
CA ASN A 60 -1.05 27.26 19.70
C ASN A 60 -1.59 27.10 18.28
N PHE A 61 -2.13 25.93 17.97
CA PHE A 61 -2.78 25.64 16.70
C PHE A 61 -4.29 25.85 16.82
N GLU A 62 -4.89 26.50 15.83
CA GLU A 62 -6.33 26.45 15.62
C GLU A 62 -6.76 25.06 15.11
N THR A 63 -8.03 24.70 15.29
CA THR A 63 -8.51 23.35 14.94
C THR A 63 -8.27 23.00 13.47
N TYR A 64 -8.45 23.95 12.54
CA TYR A 64 -8.20 23.72 11.11
C TYR A 64 -6.71 23.52 10.80
N GLU A 65 -5.81 24.13 11.58
CA GLU A 65 -4.37 23.95 11.44
C GLU A 65 -3.94 22.57 11.97
N VAL A 66 -4.55 22.10 13.06
CA VAL A 66 -4.36 20.73 13.57
C VAL A 66 -4.81 19.71 12.52
N MET A 67 -5.97 19.92 11.91
CA MET A 67 -6.45 19.06 10.82
C MET A 67 -5.48 19.08 9.62
N GLY A 68 -5.01 20.26 9.22
CA GLY A 68 -4.01 20.41 8.17
C GLY A 68 -2.70 19.69 8.47
N LEU A 69 -2.23 19.75 9.72
CA LEU A 69 -1.04 19.03 10.20
C LEU A 69 -1.26 17.51 10.14
N ILE A 70 -2.38 17.00 10.66
CA ILE A 70 -2.73 15.58 10.64
C ILE A 70 -2.74 15.04 9.21
N PHE A 71 -3.43 15.72 8.30
CA PHE A 71 -3.49 15.29 6.90
C PHE A 71 -2.13 15.36 6.22
N THR A 72 -1.36 16.42 6.44
CA THR A 72 -0.04 16.59 5.81
C THR A 72 0.93 15.50 6.26
N LEU A 73 1.06 15.29 7.58
CA LEU A 73 1.95 14.27 8.14
C LEU A 73 1.46 12.86 7.81
N GLY A 74 0.14 12.63 7.81
CA GLY A 74 -0.45 11.34 7.46
C GLY A 74 -0.21 10.98 5.99
N ILE A 75 -0.39 11.95 5.07
CA ILE A 75 -0.08 11.75 3.65
C ILE A 75 1.40 11.40 3.47
N VAL A 76 2.32 12.11 4.16
CA VAL A 76 3.76 11.81 4.11
C VAL A 76 4.05 10.40 4.65
N ALA A 77 3.46 10.02 5.78
CA ALA A 77 3.61 8.69 6.38
C ALA A 77 3.08 7.58 5.46
N GLY A 78 1.99 7.81 4.71
CA GLY A 78 1.49 6.87 3.72
C GLY A 78 2.33 6.83 2.44
N SER A 79 2.49 7.97 1.76
CA SER A 79 3.06 8.04 0.41
C SER A 79 4.57 7.79 0.37
N ASN A 80 5.28 8.08 1.46
CA ASN A 80 6.72 7.86 1.56
C ASN A 80 7.04 6.77 2.58
N GLY A 81 6.42 6.80 3.77
CA GLY A 81 6.65 5.78 4.80
C GLY A 81 6.22 4.39 4.36
N ILE A 82 4.90 4.17 4.20
CA ILE A 82 4.35 2.87 3.81
C ILE A 82 4.82 2.44 2.41
N ASN A 83 4.83 3.36 1.45
CA ASN A 83 5.23 3.02 0.07
C ASN A 83 6.69 2.55 -0.02
N VAL A 84 7.61 3.21 0.68
CA VAL A 84 9.02 2.74 0.73
C VAL A 84 9.14 1.48 1.58
N ALA A 85 8.34 1.35 2.65
CA ALA A 85 8.29 0.13 3.43
C ALA A 85 7.83 -1.08 2.61
N HIS A 86 6.89 -0.89 1.69
CA HIS A 86 6.42 -1.89 0.74
C HIS A 86 7.58 -2.42 -0.10
N GLU A 87 8.32 -1.53 -0.77
CA GLU A 87 9.50 -1.91 -1.58
C GLU A 87 10.60 -2.59 -0.75
N LEU A 88 10.93 -2.03 0.43
CA LEU A 88 11.93 -2.59 1.33
C LEU A 88 11.50 -3.95 1.91
N GLY A 89 10.20 -4.19 2.05
CA GLY A 89 9.63 -5.45 2.53
C GLY A 89 9.90 -6.63 1.59
N HIS A 90 10.03 -6.39 0.29
CA HIS A 90 10.34 -7.39 -0.74
C HIS A 90 11.83 -7.68 -0.89
N ARG A 91 12.71 -6.93 -0.21
CA ARG A 91 14.15 -7.10 -0.32
C ARG A 91 14.62 -8.40 0.33
N GLN A 92 15.64 -9.02 -0.27
CA GLN A 92 16.20 -10.28 0.21
C GLN A 92 16.95 -10.08 1.54
N GLU A 93 17.71 -8.98 1.63
CA GLU A 93 18.51 -8.64 2.80
C GLU A 93 17.62 -8.34 4.01
N SER A 94 17.94 -8.96 5.15
CA SER A 94 17.12 -8.84 6.37
C SER A 94 17.12 -7.43 6.95
N TRP A 95 18.20 -6.68 6.77
CA TRP A 95 18.32 -5.32 7.30
C TRP A 95 17.47 -4.32 6.49
N GLU A 96 17.34 -4.50 5.18
CA GLU A 96 16.44 -3.68 4.35
C GLU A 96 14.98 -3.91 4.76
N ARG A 97 14.58 -5.18 4.94
CA ARG A 97 13.25 -5.53 5.46
C ARG A 97 13.00 -4.96 6.86
N PHE A 98 14.03 -4.90 7.70
CA PHE A 98 13.94 -4.26 9.00
C PHE A 98 13.68 -2.75 8.88
N LEU A 99 14.34 -2.05 7.97
CA LEU A 99 14.03 -0.64 7.67
C LEU A 99 12.58 -0.47 7.19
N GLY A 100 12.10 -1.38 6.33
CA GLY A 100 10.70 -1.38 5.92
C GLY A 100 9.74 -1.53 7.11
N LYS A 101 9.99 -2.47 8.03
CA LYS A 101 9.21 -2.61 9.27
C LYS A 101 9.22 -1.34 10.12
N ILE A 102 10.36 -0.66 10.25
CA ILE A 102 10.46 0.62 10.97
C ILE A 102 9.58 1.69 10.32
N LEU A 103 9.59 1.80 8.99
CA LEU A 103 8.81 2.79 8.26
C LEU A 103 7.28 2.59 8.35
N LEU A 104 6.82 1.39 8.73
CA LEU A 104 5.40 1.13 9.00
C LEU A 104 4.93 1.59 10.38
N LEU A 105 5.86 1.86 11.31
CA LEU A 105 5.54 2.24 12.69
C LEU A 105 4.77 3.56 12.80
N PRO A 106 5.14 4.65 12.10
CA PRO A 106 4.37 5.90 12.13
C PRO A 106 2.90 5.76 11.74
N SER A 107 2.61 4.79 10.87
CA SER A 107 1.25 4.51 10.41
C SER A 107 0.54 3.45 11.25
N LEU A 108 1.19 2.94 12.31
CA LEU A 108 0.69 1.85 13.17
C LEU A 108 0.18 0.64 12.35
N TYR A 109 0.87 0.36 11.24
CA TYR A 109 0.43 -0.62 10.25
C TYR A 109 1.51 -1.69 10.00
N MET A 110 2.29 -2.04 11.03
CA MET A 110 3.44 -2.96 10.88
C MET A 110 3.03 -4.36 10.41
N HIS A 111 1.81 -4.80 10.73
CA HIS A 111 1.26 -6.08 10.28
C HIS A 111 1.15 -6.20 8.75
N PHE A 112 1.10 -5.07 8.03
CA PHE A 112 1.15 -5.05 6.57
C PHE A 112 2.35 -5.80 6.01
N TYR A 113 3.51 -5.77 6.68
CA TYR A 113 4.66 -6.57 6.24
C TYR A 113 4.32 -8.06 6.15
N ILE A 114 3.55 -8.60 7.10
CA ILE A 114 3.18 -10.01 7.10
C ILE A 114 2.08 -10.26 6.07
N GLU A 115 1.00 -9.47 6.13
CA GLU A 115 -0.13 -9.65 5.24
C GLU A 115 0.28 -9.53 3.78
N HIS A 116 1.05 -8.50 3.44
CA HIS A 116 1.41 -8.22 2.07
C HIS A 116 2.31 -9.32 1.50
N ASN A 117 3.39 -9.68 2.21
CA ASN A 117 4.40 -10.62 1.71
C ASN A 117 3.96 -12.09 1.74
N TYR A 118 3.15 -12.49 2.73
CA TYR A 118 2.79 -13.89 2.95
C TYR A 118 1.30 -14.20 2.73
N GLY A 119 0.47 -13.17 2.52
CA GLY A 119 -0.97 -13.27 2.29
C GLY A 119 -1.38 -12.73 0.93
N HIS A 120 -1.39 -11.41 0.80
CA HIS A 120 -1.89 -10.68 -0.36
C HIS A 120 -1.25 -11.14 -1.67
N HIS A 121 0.08 -11.20 -1.80
CA HIS A 121 0.71 -11.68 -3.05
C HIS A 121 0.28 -13.09 -3.47
N VAL A 122 0.00 -13.96 -2.50
CA VAL A 122 -0.42 -15.34 -2.75
C VAL A 122 -1.88 -15.38 -3.21
N ASN A 123 -2.72 -14.58 -2.56
CA ASN A 123 -4.18 -14.60 -2.72
C ASN A 123 -4.72 -13.45 -3.57
N ALA A 124 -3.87 -12.58 -4.14
CA ALA A 124 -4.29 -11.40 -4.90
C ALA A 124 -5.29 -11.79 -5.98
N ALA A 125 -6.34 -10.97 -6.14
CA ALA A 125 -7.47 -11.19 -7.02
C ALA A 125 -8.31 -12.46 -6.70
N THR A 126 -8.25 -13.00 -5.48
CA THR A 126 -9.14 -14.09 -5.02
C THR A 126 -10.10 -13.61 -3.91
N PRO A 127 -11.18 -14.35 -3.60
CA PRO A 127 -12.09 -14.02 -2.49
C PRO A 127 -11.43 -14.04 -1.11
N GLU A 128 -10.34 -14.79 -0.94
CA GLU A 128 -9.60 -14.97 0.31
C GLU A 128 -8.66 -13.81 0.62
N ASP A 129 -8.30 -12.99 -0.38
CA ASP A 129 -7.47 -11.80 -0.16
C ASP A 129 -8.30 -10.62 0.40
N PRO A 130 -8.00 -10.15 1.62
CA PRO A 130 -8.65 -8.98 2.18
C PRO A 130 -8.45 -7.71 1.35
N ALA A 131 -7.29 -7.53 0.71
CA ALA A 131 -6.93 -6.31 -0.01
C ALA A 131 -7.43 -6.28 -1.47
N SER A 132 -8.08 -7.35 -1.95
CA SER A 132 -8.73 -7.37 -3.26
C SER A 132 -10.14 -6.77 -3.19
N ALA A 133 -10.33 -5.64 -3.85
CA ALA A 133 -11.62 -4.94 -3.91
C ALA A 133 -12.60 -5.63 -4.86
N ARG A 134 -13.84 -5.82 -4.41
CA ARG A 134 -14.85 -6.55 -5.19
C ARG A 134 -15.50 -5.61 -6.20
N TYR A 135 -15.95 -6.16 -7.33
CA TYR A 135 -16.78 -5.40 -8.28
C TYR A 135 -18.02 -4.85 -7.57
N ASN A 136 -18.31 -3.56 -7.76
CA ASN A 136 -19.37 -2.79 -7.09
C ASN A 136 -19.25 -2.65 -5.56
N GLU A 137 -18.11 -2.99 -4.96
CA GLU A 137 -17.88 -2.69 -3.54
C GLU A 137 -17.45 -1.23 -3.40
N SER A 138 -18.10 -0.46 -2.52
CA SER A 138 -17.71 0.92 -2.25
C SER A 138 -16.39 0.97 -1.48
N LEU A 139 -15.62 2.05 -1.64
CA LEU A 139 -14.39 2.29 -0.89
C LEU A 139 -14.59 2.12 0.62
N TYR A 140 -15.73 2.59 1.17
CA TYR A 140 -16.01 2.50 2.60
C TYR A 140 -16.25 1.06 3.08
N ALA A 141 -17.00 0.26 2.32
CA ALA A 141 -17.21 -1.14 2.63
C ALA A 141 -15.91 -1.94 2.50
N PHE A 142 -15.13 -1.64 1.45
CA PHE A 142 -13.79 -2.18 1.27
C PHE A 142 -12.88 -1.85 2.44
N TRP A 143 -12.78 -0.57 2.82
CA TRP A 143 -11.85 -0.11 3.86
C TRP A 143 -12.08 -0.84 5.18
N TRP A 144 -13.33 -0.94 5.62
CA TRP A 144 -13.68 -1.67 6.84
C TRP A 144 -13.35 -3.16 6.75
N ARG A 145 -13.72 -3.79 5.63
CA ARG A 145 -13.46 -5.21 5.41
C ARG A 145 -11.97 -5.51 5.35
N SER A 146 -11.23 -4.73 4.57
CA SER A 146 -9.82 -4.89 4.29
C SER A 146 -9.01 -4.72 5.57
N VAL A 147 -9.13 -3.58 6.26
CA VAL A 147 -8.36 -3.28 7.48
C VAL A 147 -8.54 -4.35 8.55
N ILE A 148 -9.78 -4.74 8.85
CA ILE A 148 -10.07 -5.75 9.89
C ILE A 148 -9.54 -7.12 9.49
N ASN A 149 -9.78 -7.54 8.24
CA ASN A 149 -9.43 -8.88 7.81
C ASN A 149 -7.93 -9.05 7.54
N GLN A 150 -7.23 -8.02 7.06
CA GLN A 150 -5.76 -8.02 6.95
C GLN A 150 -5.11 -8.21 8.32
N TYR A 151 -5.56 -7.50 9.35
CA TYR A 151 -5.03 -7.66 10.70
C TYR A 151 -5.28 -9.07 11.27
N LYS A 152 -6.49 -9.61 11.11
CA LYS A 152 -6.83 -10.98 11.53
C LYS A 152 -6.03 -12.03 10.76
N ASN A 153 -5.89 -11.85 9.46
CA ASN A 153 -5.16 -12.78 8.60
C ASN A 153 -3.66 -12.76 8.91
N SER A 154 -3.09 -11.59 9.21
CA SER A 154 -1.70 -11.46 9.70
C SER A 154 -1.43 -12.32 10.93
N TRP A 155 -2.34 -12.34 11.91
CA TRP A 155 -2.23 -13.24 13.07
C TRP A 155 -2.31 -14.72 12.68
N SER A 156 -3.22 -15.08 11.78
CA SER A 156 -3.35 -16.45 11.27
C SER A 156 -2.08 -16.92 10.57
N ILE A 157 -1.52 -16.09 9.69
CA ILE A 157 -0.26 -16.33 8.99
C ILE A 157 0.88 -16.48 9.99
N GLN A 158 1.00 -15.55 10.94
CA GLN A 158 2.07 -15.57 11.93
C GLN A 158 2.03 -16.83 12.81
N ASN A 159 0.85 -17.21 13.29
CA ASN A 159 0.68 -18.43 14.09
C ASN A 159 1.04 -19.69 13.29
N ARG A 160 0.68 -19.74 11.99
CA ARG A 160 1.08 -20.82 11.10
C ARG A 160 2.59 -20.87 10.92
N LEU A 161 3.26 -19.73 10.71
CA LEU A 161 4.71 -19.65 10.57
C LEU A 161 5.42 -20.12 11.85
N LEU A 162 4.93 -19.75 13.03
CA LEU A 162 5.48 -20.24 14.30
C LEU A 162 5.35 -21.75 14.42
N LYS A 163 4.17 -22.31 14.12
CA LYS A 163 3.91 -23.75 14.19
C LYS A 163 4.79 -24.55 13.23
N VAL A 164 4.95 -24.08 11.99
CA VAL A 164 5.79 -24.76 10.97
C VAL A 164 7.26 -24.75 11.37
N ASN A 165 7.73 -23.73 12.09
CA ASN A 165 9.12 -23.58 12.52
C ASN A 165 9.36 -24.02 13.98
N ASP A 166 8.40 -24.73 14.59
CA ASP A 166 8.45 -25.18 15.99
C ASP A 166 8.82 -24.08 16.99
N GLN A 167 8.22 -22.90 16.82
CA GLN A 167 8.44 -21.74 17.67
C GLN A 167 7.26 -21.51 18.63
N SER A 168 7.56 -21.08 19.85
CA SER A 168 6.53 -20.69 20.83
C SER A 168 5.89 -19.34 20.47
N PHE A 169 4.71 -19.07 21.05
CA PHE A 169 4.01 -17.79 20.89
C PHE A 169 4.86 -16.59 21.36
N TYR A 170 5.66 -16.75 22.41
CA TYR A 170 6.51 -15.68 22.95
C TYR A 170 7.90 -15.59 22.28
N SER A 171 8.11 -16.33 21.19
CA SER A 171 9.37 -16.30 20.46
C SER A 171 9.69 -14.89 19.94
N ILE A 172 10.98 -14.54 19.87
CA ILE A 172 11.47 -13.35 19.16
C ILE A 172 11.07 -13.34 17.67
N LYS A 173 10.69 -14.51 17.13
CA LYS A 173 10.20 -14.69 15.77
C LYS A 173 8.71 -14.39 15.61
N ASN A 174 7.98 -14.07 16.69
CA ASN A 174 6.58 -13.64 16.62
C ASN A 174 6.48 -12.15 16.27
N ASP A 175 6.56 -11.83 14.97
CA ASP A 175 6.48 -10.44 14.49
C ASP A 175 5.19 -9.74 14.96
N MET A 176 4.01 -10.40 14.93
CA MET A 176 2.75 -9.78 15.38
C MET A 176 2.74 -9.40 16.87
N LEU A 177 3.32 -10.24 17.74
CA LEU A 177 3.47 -9.93 19.16
C LEU A 177 4.34 -8.68 19.33
N TRP A 178 5.51 -8.65 18.68
CA TRP A 178 6.43 -7.52 18.79
C TRP A 178 5.87 -6.25 18.16
N TYR A 179 5.15 -6.33 17.05
CA TYR A 179 4.48 -5.17 16.45
C TYR A 179 3.46 -4.57 17.40
N THR A 180 2.70 -5.39 18.12
CA THR A 180 1.75 -4.90 19.12
C THR A 180 2.49 -4.13 20.22
N VAL A 181 3.57 -4.69 20.78
CA VAL A 181 4.37 -4.05 21.83
C VAL A 181 5.05 -2.77 21.34
N ILE A 182 5.64 -2.78 20.15
CA ILE A 182 6.39 -1.66 19.58
C ILE A 182 5.44 -0.48 19.28
N GLN A 183 4.28 -0.75 18.68
CA GLN A 183 3.30 0.29 18.34
C GLN A 183 2.69 0.94 19.59
N LEU A 184 2.37 0.13 20.61
CA LEU A 184 1.92 0.66 21.91
C LEU A 184 3.01 1.48 22.60
N SER A 185 4.24 0.97 22.62
CA SER A 185 5.40 1.68 23.18
C SER A 185 5.64 3.00 22.47
N TYR A 186 5.52 3.05 21.15
CA TYR A 186 5.67 4.27 20.35
C TYR A 186 4.65 5.35 20.76
N LEU A 187 3.37 5.01 20.91
CA LEU A 187 2.34 5.96 21.35
C LEU A 187 2.55 6.41 22.80
N ILE A 188 3.00 5.51 23.68
CA ILE A 188 3.33 5.82 25.08
C ILE A 188 4.52 6.79 25.13
N ILE A 189 5.59 6.53 24.36
CA ILE A 189 6.76 7.40 24.29
C ILE A 189 6.34 8.81 23.85
N ILE A 190 5.53 8.95 22.80
CA ILE A 190 5.01 10.26 22.38
C ILE A 190 4.22 10.93 23.52
N GLY A 191 3.43 10.16 24.25
CA GLY A 191 2.56 10.67 25.32
C GLY A 191 3.35 11.20 26.51
N LEU A 192 4.41 10.49 26.87
CA LEU A 192 5.34 10.86 27.95
C LEU A 192 6.30 11.97 27.53
N SER A 193 6.72 12.03 26.27
CA SER A 193 7.66 13.04 25.77
C SER A 193 7.01 14.39 25.45
N PHE A 194 5.74 14.41 25.03
CA PHE A 194 5.04 15.64 24.66
C PHE A 194 3.77 15.84 25.47
N SER A 195 2.73 15.06 25.17
CA SER A 195 1.46 15.02 25.90
C SER A 195 0.60 13.86 25.38
N TRP A 196 -0.37 13.40 26.17
CA TRP A 196 -1.34 12.41 25.69
C TRP A 196 -2.19 12.91 24.51
N MET A 197 -2.41 14.22 24.39
CA MET A 197 -3.08 14.80 23.21
C MET A 197 -2.22 14.65 21.96
N THR A 198 -0.89 14.83 22.07
CA THR A 198 0.05 14.60 20.98
C THR A 198 0.03 13.13 20.53
N SER A 199 -0.14 12.17 21.45
CA SER A 199 -0.33 10.75 21.10
C SER A 199 -1.62 10.51 20.33
N ILE A 200 -2.72 11.18 20.68
CA ILE A 200 -3.98 11.10 19.93
C ILE A 200 -3.78 11.65 18.51
N ILE A 201 -3.05 12.76 18.36
CA ILE A 201 -2.72 13.30 17.03
C ILE A 201 -1.84 12.34 16.23
N ALA A 202 -0.85 11.71 16.85
CA ALA A 202 -0.05 10.67 16.21
C ALA A 202 -0.91 9.49 15.73
N LEU A 203 -1.92 9.08 16.51
CA LEU A 203 -2.90 8.08 16.10
C LEU A 203 -3.75 8.56 14.90
N CYS A 204 -4.19 9.82 14.89
CA CYS A 204 -4.91 10.38 13.74
C CYS A 204 -4.05 10.43 12.48
N ILE A 205 -2.77 10.82 12.60
CA ILE A 205 -1.78 10.78 11.51
C ILE A 205 -1.64 9.36 10.98
N ALA A 206 -1.54 8.37 11.87
CA ALA A 206 -1.45 6.97 11.50
C ALA A 206 -2.68 6.50 10.70
N VAL A 207 -3.88 6.89 11.14
CA VAL A 207 -5.14 6.58 10.44
C VAL A 207 -5.17 7.15 9.03
N VAL A 208 -4.74 8.40 8.85
CA VAL A 208 -4.61 8.99 7.50
C VAL A 208 -3.57 8.21 6.67
N GLY A 209 -2.43 7.88 7.25
CA GLY A 209 -1.33 7.17 6.58
C GLY A 209 -1.75 5.80 6.04
N PHE A 210 -2.29 4.92 6.88
CA PHE A 210 -2.73 3.60 6.40
C PHE A 210 -4.00 3.69 5.54
N SER A 211 -4.88 4.67 5.75
CA SER A 211 -6.05 4.84 4.87
C SER A 211 -5.64 5.19 3.45
N LEU A 212 -4.53 5.93 3.27
CA LEU A 212 -3.97 6.18 1.95
C LEU A 212 -3.55 4.88 1.25
N LEU A 213 -2.89 3.96 1.97
CA LEU A 213 -2.58 2.62 1.47
C LEU A 213 -3.85 1.84 1.09
N GLU A 214 -4.88 1.84 1.94
CA GLU A 214 -6.11 1.11 1.66
C GLU A 214 -6.85 1.66 0.43
N ILE A 215 -6.82 2.98 0.22
CA ILE A 215 -7.33 3.56 -1.02
C ILE A 215 -6.51 3.07 -2.22
N ILE A 216 -5.19 3.01 -2.11
CA ILE A 216 -4.32 2.48 -3.17
C ILE A 216 -4.67 1.01 -3.48
N ASN A 217 -4.76 0.15 -2.46
CA ASN A 217 -5.18 -1.25 -2.62
C ASN A 217 -6.55 -1.36 -3.30
N TYR A 218 -7.50 -0.50 -2.92
CA TYR A 218 -8.81 -0.44 -3.55
C TYR A 218 -8.70 -0.13 -5.05
N LEU A 219 -7.96 0.91 -5.42
CA LEU A 219 -7.71 1.28 -6.81
C LEU A 219 -7.05 0.15 -7.60
N GLU A 220 -6.00 -0.45 -7.03
CA GLU A 220 -5.13 -1.42 -7.66
C GLU A 220 -5.77 -2.79 -7.89
N HIS A 221 -6.76 -3.15 -7.08
CA HIS A 221 -7.39 -4.47 -7.14
C HIS A 221 -8.90 -4.44 -7.37
N TYR A 222 -9.48 -3.29 -7.75
CA TYR A 222 -10.92 -3.17 -7.95
C TYR A 222 -11.45 -4.06 -9.05
N GLY A 223 -12.32 -5.01 -8.69
CA GLY A 223 -13.12 -5.78 -9.64
C GLY A 223 -12.36 -6.84 -10.43
N LEU A 224 -11.05 -7.01 -10.20
CA LEU A 224 -10.23 -8.00 -10.89
C LEU A 224 -10.22 -9.34 -10.14
N ARG A 225 -10.28 -10.45 -10.88
CA ARG A 225 -10.43 -11.80 -10.33
C ARG A 225 -9.55 -12.82 -11.01
N ARG A 226 -9.04 -13.78 -10.25
CA ARG A 226 -8.41 -14.99 -10.79
C ARG A 226 -9.45 -16.08 -10.97
N VAL A 227 -9.32 -16.81 -12.08
CA VAL A 227 -10.12 -18.00 -12.33
C VAL A 227 -9.71 -19.12 -11.37
N GLN A 228 -10.69 -19.72 -10.69
CA GLN A 228 -10.48 -20.97 -9.98
C GLN A 228 -10.56 -22.13 -10.96
N LYS A 229 -9.50 -22.95 -11.03
CA LYS A 229 -9.47 -24.13 -11.89
C LYS A 229 -10.37 -25.22 -11.30
N LYS A 230 -10.75 -26.20 -12.14
CA LYS A 230 -11.48 -27.41 -11.70
C LYS A 230 -10.80 -28.18 -10.55
N SER A 231 -9.49 -28.01 -10.37
CA SER A 231 -8.73 -28.60 -9.26
C SER A 231 -8.91 -27.88 -7.91
N GLY A 232 -9.67 -26.79 -7.86
CA GLY A 232 -9.82 -25.91 -6.69
C GLY A 232 -8.70 -24.90 -6.51
N ARG A 233 -7.60 -24.99 -7.27
CA ARG A 233 -6.50 -24.01 -7.24
C ARG A 233 -6.79 -22.84 -8.18
N TYR A 234 -6.45 -21.63 -7.77
CA TYR A 234 -6.47 -20.46 -8.64
C TYR A 234 -5.36 -20.53 -9.70
N GLU A 235 -5.59 -19.92 -10.86
CA GLU A 235 -4.53 -19.65 -11.84
C GLU A 235 -3.41 -18.79 -11.25
N VAL A 236 -2.23 -18.73 -11.86
CA VAL A 236 -1.13 -17.90 -11.33
C VAL A 236 -1.48 -16.43 -11.49
N VAL A 237 -0.97 -15.56 -10.60
CA VAL A 237 -1.08 -14.11 -10.74
C VAL A 237 -0.44 -13.69 -12.08
N ARG A 238 -1.09 -12.76 -12.78
CA ARG A 238 -0.75 -12.27 -14.12
C ARG A 238 -0.92 -10.77 -14.11
N GLU A 239 -0.35 -10.11 -15.10
CA GLU A 239 -0.42 -8.65 -15.30
C GLU A 239 -1.87 -8.13 -15.42
N ILE A 240 -2.83 -9.00 -15.76
CA ILE A 240 -4.25 -8.63 -15.83
C ILE A 240 -4.99 -8.60 -14.48
N HIS A 241 -4.36 -9.08 -13.40
CA HIS A 241 -4.98 -9.20 -12.08
C HIS A 241 -4.74 -8.00 -11.17
N SER A 242 -4.21 -6.90 -11.71
CA SER A 242 -4.03 -5.63 -11.00
C SER A 242 -4.07 -4.46 -11.99
N TRP A 243 -4.53 -3.30 -11.53
CA TRP A 243 -4.56 -2.08 -12.33
C TRP A 243 -3.19 -1.40 -12.36
N ASN A 244 -2.93 -0.67 -13.45
CA ASN A 244 -1.75 0.17 -13.63
C ASN A 244 -2.13 1.63 -13.83
N SER A 245 -1.16 2.51 -13.61
CA SER A 245 -1.17 3.91 -14.08
C SER A 245 0.22 4.30 -14.58
N ASN A 246 0.27 4.86 -15.78
CA ASN A 246 1.52 5.31 -16.41
C ASN A 246 1.73 6.84 -16.32
N HIS A 247 0.98 7.54 -15.48
CA HIS A 247 1.16 8.98 -15.29
C HIS A 247 2.51 9.26 -14.63
N ALA A 248 3.30 10.14 -15.25
CA ALA A 248 4.71 10.33 -14.93
C ALA A 248 4.96 10.80 -13.49
N LEU A 249 4.12 11.68 -12.95
CA LEU A 249 4.27 12.18 -11.58
C LEU A 249 3.91 11.12 -10.55
N GLY A 250 2.80 10.40 -10.73
CA GLY A 250 2.46 9.24 -9.89
C GLY A 250 3.59 8.22 -9.83
N ARG A 251 4.22 7.90 -10.97
CA ARG A 251 5.38 6.99 -11.04
C ARG A 251 6.55 7.47 -10.20
N ILE A 252 6.88 8.77 -10.20
CA ILE A 252 7.98 9.29 -9.39
C ILE A 252 7.61 9.31 -7.90
N LEU A 253 6.43 9.87 -7.58
CA LEU A 253 5.98 10.07 -6.20
C LEU A 253 5.75 8.75 -5.46
N LEU A 254 5.33 7.72 -6.18
CA LEU A 254 5.04 6.41 -5.61
C LEU A 254 6.14 5.38 -5.93
N TYR A 255 7.37 5.81 -6.25
CA TYR A 255 8.49 4.88 -6.50
C TYR A 255 8.11 3.77 -7.49
N GLU A 256 7.56 4.13 -8.64
CA GLU A 256 7.13 3.23 -9.72
C GLU A 256 6.02 2.22 -9.33
N LEU A 257 5.48 2.28 -8.10
CA LEU A 257 4.40 1.39 -7.63
C LEU A 257 3.20 1.37 -8.57
N THR A 258 2.96 2.47 -9.30
CA THR A 258 1.86 2.56 -10.26
C THR A 258 1.96 1.58 -11.44
N ARG A 259 3.12 0.91 -11.64
CA ARG A 259 3.26 -0.28 -12.49
C ARG A 259 2.99 -1.57 -11.70
N HIS A 260 1.93 -1.52 -10.90
CA HIS A 260 1.56 -2.53 -9.91
C HIS A 260 1.31 -3.91 -10.49
N SER A 261 0.84 -4.00 -11.73
CA SER A 261 0.64 -5.28 -12.41
C SER A 261 1.94 -6.07 -12.57
N ASP A 262 3.05 -5.39 -12.91
CA ASP A 262 4.35 -6.06 -13.07
C ASP A 262 4.93 -6.42 -11.71
N HIS A 263 4.66 -5.60 -10.69
CA HIS A 263 4.98 -5.92 -9.31
C HIS A 263 4.30 -7.21 -8.86
N HIS A 264 2.98 -7.35 -9.03
CA HIS A 264 2.27 -8.58 -8.68
C HIS A 264 2.67 -9.78 -9.54
N TYR A 265 3.03 -9.56 -10.80
CA TYR A 265 3.55 -10.60 -11.67
C TYR A 265 4.96 -11.06 -11.23
N ARG A 266 5.79 -10.14 -10.70
CA ARG A 266 7.18 -10.39 -10.27
C ARG A 266 7.56 -9.56 -9.03
N ALA A 267 7.07 -9.94 -7.85
CA ALA A 267 7.19 -9.13 -6.62
C ALA A 267 8.63 -8.86 -6.14
N ASN A 268 9.60 -9.69 -6.55
CA ASN A 268 11.02 -9.49 -6.20
C ASN A 268 11.74 -8.49 -7.13
N LYS A 269 11.07 -7.94 -8.13
CA LYS A 269 11.66 -7.00 -9.09
C LYS A 269 11.77 -5.63 -8.44
N LYS A 270 12.97 -5.05 -8.42
CA LYS A 270 13.18 -3.70 -7.86
C LYS A 270 12.34 -2.66 -8.60
N TYR A 271 11.80 -1.69 -7.85
CA TYR A 271 10.88 -0.68 -8.36
C TYR A 271 11.32 0.04 -9.64
N GLN A 272 12.59 0.43 -9.76
CA GLN A 272 13.09 1.19 -10.91
C GLN A 272 13.14 0.38 -12.22
N LEU A 273 12.83 -0.92 -12.16
CA LEU A 273 12.84 -1.85 -13.27
C LEU A 273 11.44 -2.29 -13.70
N LEU A 274 10.38 -1.90 -12.97
CA LEU A 274 9.01 -2.31 -13.27
C LEU A 274 8.63 -1.97 -14.70
N ASP A 275 8.03 -2.93 -15.41
CA ASP A 275 7.64 -2.82 -16.82
C ASP A 275 6.15 -2.48 -16.95
N TYR A 276 5.83 -1.73 -18.00
CA TYR A 276 4.48 -1.60 -18.51
C TYR A 276 4.11 -2.84 -19.34
N HIS A 277 2.88 -3.31 -19.17
CA HIS A 277 2.28 -4.38 -19.98
C HIS A 277 0.99 -3.86 -20.60
N GLU A 278 0.86 -4.00 -21.92
CA GLU A 278 -0.31 -3.50 -22.67
C GLU A 278 -1.62 -4.19 -22.27
N ASN A 279 -1.54 -5.45 -21.84
CA ASN A 279 -2.70 -6.24 -21.46
C ASN A 279 -3.22 -5.89 -20.05
N SER A 280 -2.46 -5.16 -19.23
CA SER A 280 -2.87 -4.80 -17.88
C SER A 280 -3.98 -3.74 -17.92
N PRO A 281 -5.05 -3.89 -17.12
CA PRO A 281 -6.04 -2.84 -16.91
C PRO A 281 -5.38 -1.51 -16.53
N GLN A 282 -5.80 -0.41 -17.14
CA GLN A 282 -5.26 0.93 -16.88
C GLN A 282 -6.29 1.80 -16.18
N LEU A 283 -5.88 2.46 -15.10
CA LEU A 283 -6.70 3.47 -14.46
C LEU A 283 -6.95 4.63 -15.45
N PRO A 284 -8.18 5.16 -15.53
CA PRO A 284 -8.51 6.24 -16.48
C PRO A 284 -7.77 7.56 -16.21
N TYR A 285 -7.31 7.78 -14.97
CA TYR A 285 -6.58 8.97 -14.54
C TYR A 285 -5.44 8.59 -13.58
N GLY A 286 -4.58 9.56 -13.26
CA GLY A 286 -3.51 9.39 -12.28
C GLY A 286 -4.02 9.10 -10.86
N TYR A 287 -3.16 8.51 -10.03
CA TYR A 287 -3.51 8.01 -8.69
C TYR A 287 -4.18 9.08 -7.82
N PRO A 288 -3.65 10.32 -7.67
CA PRO A 288 -4.29 11.32 -6.83
C PRO A 288 -5.72 11.67 -7.27
N THR A 289 -5.97 11.72 -8.58
CA THR A 289 -7.32 11.93 -9.14
C THR A 289 -8.24 10.76 -8.83
N MET A 290 -7.75 9.53 -9.07
CA MET A 290 -8.52 8.32 -8.83
C MET A 290 -8.84 8.12 -7.34
N MET A 291 -7.92 8.49 -6.43
CA MET A 291 -8.15 8.48 -4.98
C MET A 291 -9.33 9.36 -4.60
N VAL A 292 -9.40 10.59 -5.13
CA VAL A 292 -10.53 11.50 -4.87
C VAL A 292 -11.83 10.93 -5.45
N ILE A 293 -11.79 10.43 -6.70
CA ILE A 293 -12.97 9.81 -7.33
C ILE A 293 -13.48 8.61 -6.51
N ALA A 294 -12.60 7.76 -5.97
CA ALA A 294 -12.97 6.61 -5.15
C ALA A 294 -13.75 6.98 -3.89
N THR A 295 -13.56 8.18 -3.34
CA THR A 295 -14.34 8.69 -2.20
C THR A 295 -15.79 9.04 -2.56
N ILE A 296 -16.15 9.06 -3.85
CA ILE A 296 -17.49 9.34 -4.35
C ILE A 296 -17.99 8.09 -5.10
N PRO A 297 -18.54 7.06 -4.41
CA PRO A 297 -18.82 5.75 -5.03
C PRO A 297 -19.66 5.80 -6.32
N PRO A 298 -20.73 6.60 -6.43
CA PRO A 298 -21.49 6.70 -7.68
C PRO A 298 -20.62 7.17 -8.86
N LEU A 299 -19.73 8.14 -8.62
CA LEU A 299 -18.81 8.64 -9.64
C LEU A 299 -17.76 7.58 -10.00
N TRP A 300 -17.16 6.93 -8.99
CA TRP A 300 -16.24 5.82 -9.18
C TRP A 300 -16.83 4.72 -10.05
N PHE A 301 -18.02 4.21 -9.70
CA PHE A 301 -18.69 3.16 -10.48
C PHE A 301 -18.99 3.60 -11.91
N SER A 302 -19.43 4.85 -12.11
CA SER A 302 -19.75 5.38 -13.43
C SER A 302 -18.55 5.48 -14.39
N ILE A 303 -17.34 5.56 -13.84
CA ILE A 303 -16.07 5.68 -14.59
C ILE A 303 -15.38 4.32 -14.69
N VAL A 304 -15.10 3.68 -13.56
CA VAL A 304 -14.20 2.53 -13.48
C VAL A 304 -14.86 1.25 -13.96
N ASN A 305 -16.16 1.04 -13.71
CA ASN A 305 -16.84 -0.19 -14.14
C ASN A 305 -16.81 -0.39 -15.66
N LYS A 306 -16.77 0.70 -16.44
CA LYS A 306 -16.65 0.65 -17.91
C LYS A 306 -15.31 0.10 -18.40
N HIS A 307 -14.30 0.07 -17.54
CA HIS A 307 -12.94 -0.36 -17.84
C HIS A 307 -12.62 -1.74 -17.24
N VAL A 308 -13.50 -2.30 -16.40
CA VAL A 308 -13.32 -3.65 -15.84
C VAL A 308 -13.54 -4.66 -16.98
N PRO A 309 -12.62 -5.61 -17.23
CA PRO A 309 -12.81 -6.61 -18.29
C PRO A 309 -14.07 -7.45 -18.07
N GLN A 310 -14.82 -7.72 -19.14
CA GLN A 310 -16.11 -8.43 -19.07
C GLN A 310 -15.99 -9.81 -18.41
N GLU A 311 -14.93 -10.56 -18.70
CA GLU A 311 -14.65 -11.86 -18.09
C GLU A 311 -14.53 -11.76 -16.55
N MET A 312 -13.97 -10.67 -16.03
CA MET A 312 -13.83 -10.43 -14.58
C MET A 312 -15.17 -10.13 -13.92
N ILE A 313 -16.05 -9.41 -14.63
CA ILE A 313 -17.43 -9.13 -14.19
C ILE A 313 -18.19 -10.45 -14.10
N GLU A 314 -18.15 -11.27 -15.15
CA GLU A 314 -18.82 -12.58 -15.19
C GLU A 314 -18.34 -13.50 -14.06
N LEU A 315 -17.04 -13.54 -13.78
CA LEU A 315 -16.49 -14.29 -12.64
C LEU A 315 -17.02 -13.80 -11.29
N SER A 316 -17.26 -12.49 -11.15
CA SER A 316 -17.79 -11.91 -9.92
C SER A 316 -19.27 -12.22 -9.68
N GLU A 317 -20.05 -12.33 -10.77
CA GLU A 317 -21.48 -12.62 -10.76
C GLU A 317 -21.80 -14.12 -10.68
N ASN A 318 -20.94 -14.97 -11.24
CA ASN A 318 -21.10 -16.44 -11.31
C ASN A 318 -20.86 -17.19 -9.98
N LYS A 319 -21.03 -16.55 -8.82
CA LYS A 319 -20.87 -17.16 -7.48
C LYS A 319 -21.69 -18.45 -7.23
N ASN A 320 -22.59 -18.83 -8.13
CA ASN A 320 -23.52 -19.96 -7.97
C ASN A 320 -23.32 -21.16 -8.94
N ARG A 321 -22.25 -21.23 -9.75
CA ARG A 321 -22.09 -22.33 -10.74
C ARG A 321 -20.96 -23.33 -10.50
N HIS A 322 -20.26 -23.25 -9.36
CA HIS A 322 -19.16 -24.16 -9.02
C HIS A 322 -19.34 -24.87 -7.66
N LEU A 323 -20.58 -24.97 -7.17
CA LEU A 323 -20.94 -25.92 -6.11
C LEU A 323 -21.37 -27.25 -6.72
#